data_AF-A0AAD3NCB3-F1
#
_entry.id   AF-A0AAD3NCB3-F1
#
_cell.length_a   1.000
_cell.length_b   1.000
_cell.length_c   1.000
_cell.angle_alpha   90.00
_cell.angle_beta   90.00
_cell.angle_gamma   90.00
#
_symmetry.space_group_name_H-M   'P 1'
#
loop_
_entity.id
_entity.type
_entity.pdbx_description
1 polymer ?
#
loop_
_entity_poly.entity_id
_entity_poly.type
_entity_poly.pdbx_seq_one_letter_code
_entity_poly.pdbx_strand_id
1 'polypeptide(L)'
;MASLADVGWKLLEFKARSKRSGSIYEPLKLSILQREDEPLWEKLDRYYSAVKTTILNYQSPTTGLFPVKTCSTCKEAKVRDSLYCAASAWALAMAYRRIDDDMGRTHELEHSAIKCMRGILYCYMRQADKVEQFKQDPSPSKCLHSVFNVDTGDEVYSYSDYHHLQIDAVSLFLLYLVEMICSGLQIIYNTDEVSFIQNLVFCVERAYRVPDYGMWERGSKYNNGSTELHSSSVGLAKAALEAINGFNLFGNQGCSWSVIFVDLDAHNRNRQTLCSLLPRESRSH
;
A
#
# COMPACT_ATOMS: atom_id res chain seq x y z
N MET A 1 -49.74 0.43 27.18
CA MET A 1 -50.01 0.73 25.76
C MET A 1 -48.69 1.06 25.09
N ALA A 2 -48.05 0.09 24.45
CA ALA A 2 -46.87 0.35 23.63
C ALA A 2 -47.32 1.18 22.41
N SER A 3 -46.75 2.37 22.27
CA SER A 3 -47.10 3.34 21.23
C SER A 3 -46.91 2.75 19.83
N LEU A 4 -47.86 2.99 18.93
CA LEU A 4 -47.80 2.66 17.49
C LEU A 4 -46.50 3.14 16.81
N ALA A 5 -45.79 4.12 17.38
CA ALA A 5 -44.49 4.57 16.91
C ALA A 5 -43.37 3.52 17.06
N ASP A 6 -43.44 2.67 18.10
CA ASP A 6 -42.42 1.68 18.43
C ASP A 6 -42.45 0.47 17.47
N VAL A 7 -43.64 0.19 16.92
CA VAL A 7 -43.85 -0.81 15.87
C VAL A 7 -43.32 -0.29 14.51
N GLY A 8 -43.49 1.01 14.23
CA GLY A 8 -42.98 1.66 13.02
C GLY A 8 -41.45 1.64 12.95
N TRP A 9 -40.76 1.91 14.06
CA TRP A 9 -39.31 1.84 14.16
C TRP A 9 -38.77 0.41 13.94
N LYS A 10 -39.37 -0.59 14.58
CA LYS A 10 -38.97 -1.99 14.38
C LYS A 10 -39.18 -2.47 12.94
N LEU A 11 -40.24 -2.02 12.27
CA LEU A 11 -40.50 -2.38 10.87
C LEU A 11 -39.51 -1.71 9.90
N LEU A 12 -39.11 -0.45 10.18
CA LEU A 12 -38.07 0.26 9.43
C LEU A 12 -36.69 -0.36 9.65
N GLU A 13 -36.38 -0.77 10.87
CA GLU A 13 -35.14 -1.49 11.21
C GLU A 13 -35.07 -2.86 10.52
N PHE A 14 -36.19 -3.59 10.47
CA PHE A 14 -36.29 -4.88 9.78
C PHE A 14 -36.17 -4.73 8.25
N LYS A 15 -36.78 -3.69 7.66
CA LYS A 15 -36.59 -3.36 6.23
C LYS A 15 -35.16 -2.89 5.92
N ALA A 16 -34.52 -2.16 6.82
CA ALA A 16 -33.12 -1.76 6.68
C ALA A 16 -32.16 -2.96 6.79
N ARG A 17 -32.45 -3.94 7.66
CA ARG A 17 -31.72 -5.22 7.75
C ARG A 17 -31.91 -6.10 6.52
N SER A 18 -33.12 -6.19 5.98
CA SER A 18 -33.40 -6.97 4.76
C SER A 18 -32.69 -6.40 3.52
N LYS A 19 -32.62 -5.06 3.39
CA LYS A 19 -31.82 -4.39 2.35
C LYS A 19 -30.29 -4.47 2.55
N ARG A 20 -29.82 -4.86 3.73
CA ARG A 20 -28.39 -5.05 4.06
C ARG A 20 -27.87 -6.47 3.83
N SER A 21 -28.67 -7.40 3.33
CA SER A 21 -28.23 -8.79 3.05
C SER A 21 -27.23 -8.93 1.89
N GLY A 22 -26.60 -7.84 1.45
CA GLY A 22 -25.48 -7.84 0.49
C GLY A 22 -24.34 -6.87 0.86
N SER A 23 -24.31 -6.32 2.08
CA SER A 23 -23.23 -5.43 2.53
C SER A 23 -22.19 -6.23 3.33
N ILE A 24 -21.02 -6.43 2.72
CA ILE A 24 -19.86 -7.17 3.25
C ILE A 24 -19.24 -6.51 4.51
N TYR A 25 -19.65 -5.29 4.85
CA TYR A 25 -19.30 -4.63 6.10
C TYR A 25 -20.21 -5.07 7.26
N GLU A 26 -20.27 -6.38 7.56
CA GLU A 26 -20.41 -6.76 8.96
C GLU A 26 -18.99 -6.71 9.53
N PRO A 27 -18.62 -5.67 10.30
CA PRO A 27 -17.37 -5.76 11.02
C PRO A 27 -17.47 -7.02 11.87
N LEU A 28 -16.51 -7.93 11.72
CA LEU A 28 -16.20 -8.88 12.78
C LEU A 28 -16.33 -8.10 14.08
N LYS A 29 -17.05 -8.64 15.08
CA LYS A 29 -17.13 -8.04 16.42
C LYS A 29 -15.71 -8.00 17.01
N LEU A 30 -14.92 -7.02 16.58
CA LEU A 30 -13.59 -6.64 17.06
C LEU A 30 -13.69 -6.11 18.50
N SER A 31 -14.92 -5.91 19.01
CA SER A 31 -15.26 -5.60 20.39
C SER A 31 -14.89 -6.71 21.41
N ILE A 32 -14.19 -7.77 21.00
CA ILE A 32 -13.68 -8.84 21.89
C ILE A 32 -12.13 -8.80 21.99
N LEU A 33 -11.48 -7.78 21.39
CA LEU A 33 -10.03 -7.79 21.22
C LEU A 33 -9.17 -7.58 22.49
N GLN A 34 -9.71 -7.06 23.58
CA GLN A 34 -8.88 -6.71 24.73
C GLN A 34 -9.40 -7.36 26.02
N ARG A 35 -8.74 -8.44 26.44
CA ARG A 35 -8.71 -8.85 27.84
C ARG A 35 -7.30 -8.56 28.33
N GLU A 36 -7.12 -7.62 29.27
CA GLU A 36 -5.78 -7.17 29.65
C GLU A 36 -4.88 -8.33 30.15
N ASP A 37 -5.49 -9.34 30.78
CA ASP A 37 -4.81 -10.46 31.46
C ASP A 37 -4.48 -11.68 30.59
N GLU A 38 -4.77 -11.67 29.28
CA GLU A 38 -4.49 -12.83 28.41
C GLU A 38 -3.00 -12.88 27.99
N PRO A 39 -2.41 -14.10 27.90
CA PRO A 39 -1.01 -14.26 27.54
C PRO A 39 -0.73 -13.79 26.11
N LEU A 40 0.50 -13.32 25.84
CA LEU A 40 0.88 -12.73 24.56
C LEU A 40 0.60 -13.65 23.36
N TRP A 41 0.86 -14.95 23.49
CA TRP A 41 0.62 -15.92 22.42
C TRP A 41 -0.87 -16.01 22.03
N GLU A 42 -1.79 -15.88 22.99
CA GLU A 42 -3.25 -15.91 22.74
C GLU A 42 -3.73 -14.60 22.10
N LYS A 43 -3.06 -13.47 22.41
CA LYS A 43 -3.24 -12.21 21.66
C LYS A 43 -2.83 -12.37 20.21
N LEU A 44 -1.63 -12.86 19.99
CA LEU A 44 -1.09 -13.03 18.63
C LEU A 44 -1.93 -14.02 17.82
N ASP A 45 -2.39 -15.14 18.41
CA ASP A 45 -3.20 -16.14 17.71
C ASP A 45 -4.56 -15.61 17.25
N ARG A 46 -5.18 -14.70 18.02
CA ARG A 46 -6.40 -14.00 17.60
C ARG A 46 -6.12 -13.05 16.42
N TYR A 47 -5.03 -12.29 16.47
CA TYR A 47 -4.64 -11.44 15.33
C TYR A 47 -4.29 -12.27 14.10
N TYR A 48 -3.63 -13.40 14.27
CA TYR A 48 -3.32 -14.34 13.21
C TYR A 48 -4.58 -14.89 12.57
N SER A 49 -5.53 -15.36 13.37
CA SER A 49 -6.82 -15.84 12.89
C SER A 49 -7.58 -14.75 12.12
N ALA A 50 -7.54 -13.50 12.60
CA ALA A 50 -8.13 -12.37 11.91
C ALA A 50 -7.45 -12.11 10.56
N VAL A 51 -6.13 -11.90 10.53
CA VAL A 51 -5.34 -11.65 9.31
C VAL A 51 -5.51 -12.79 8.30
N LYS A 52 -5.50 -14.04 8.76
CA LYS A 52 -5.67 -15.22 7.90
C LYS A 52 -7.04 -15.24 7.23
N THR A 53 -8.10 -14.89 7.97
CA THR A 53 -9.49 -15.00 7.52
C THR A 53 -9.99 -13.77 6.76
N THR A 54 -9.41 -12.59 6.99
CA THR A 54 -9.89 -11.34 6.36
C THR A 54 -8.96 -10.79 5.29
N ILE A 55 -7.68 -11.20 5.29
CA ILE A 55 -6.65 -10.67 4.37
C ILE A 55 -6.05 -11.80 3.55
N LEU A 56 -5.38 -12.76 4.20
CA LEU A 56 -4.55 -13.74 3.49
C LEU A 56 -5.34 -14.75 2.65
N ASN A 57 -6.59 -15.04 3.02
CA ASN A 57 -7.46 -15.90 2.22
C ASN A 57 -7.81 -15.30 0.84
N TYR A 58 -7.58 -14.00 0.62
CA TYR A 58 -7.80 -13.32 -0.65
C TYR A 58 -6.51 -13.06 -1.43
N GLN A 59 -5.34 -13.44 -0.90
CA GLN A 59 -4.07 -13.22 -1.60
C GLN A 59 -4.01 -14.05 -2.89
N SER A 60 -3.63 -13.41 -3.99
CA SER A 60 -3.45 -14.08 -5.26
C SER A 60 -2.37 -15.18 -5.17
N PRO A 61 -2.66 -16.42 -5.58
CA PRO A 61 -1.67 -17.49 -5.60
C PRO A 61 -0.59 -17.28 -6.67
N THR A 62 -0.87 -16.50 -7.72
CA THR A 62 0.07 -16.27 -8.83
C THR A 62 0.95 -15.06 -8.58
N THR A 63 0.35 -13.90 -8.34
CA THR A 63 1.09 -12.62 -8.21
C THR A 63 1.41 -12.26 -6.77
N GLY A 64 0.62 -12.72 -5.79
CA GLY A 64 0.69 -12.24 -4.41
C GLY A 64 -0.07 -10.94 -4.13
N LEU A 65 -0.70 -10.33 -5.14
CA LEU A 65 -1.52 -9.13 -4.98
C LEU A 65 -2.83 -9.42 -4.23
N PHE A 66 -3.45 -8.36 -3.70
CA PHE A 66 -4.74 -8.44 -3.03
C PHE A 66 -5.82 -7.72 -3.85
N PRO A 67 -7.02 -8.31 -4.00
CA PRO A 67 -8.10 -7.66 -4.72
C PRO A 67 -8.68 -6.50 -3.91
N VAL A 68 -9.13 -5.44 -4.60
CA VAL A 68 -9.77 -4.27 -3.97
C VAL A 68 -11.06 -4.66 -3.23
N LYS A 69 -11.74 -5.71 -3.71
CA LYS A 69 -12.98 -6.22 -3.11
C LYS A 69 -12.84 -7.72 -2.87
N THR A 70 -13.43 -8.19 -1.78
CA THR A 70 -13.44 -9.62 -1.41
C THR A 70 -14.39 -10.48 -2.26
N CYS A 71 -15.07 -9.89 -3.25
CA CYS A 71 -15.93 -10.64 -4.17
C CYS A 71 -15.07 -11.34 -5.23
N SER A 72 -15.39 -12.61 -5.52
CA SER A 72 -14.61 -13.48 -6.43
C SER A 72 -14.51 -12.97 -7.87
N THR A 73 -15.38 -12.05 -8.28
CA THR A 73 -15.40 -11.43 -9.61
C THR A 73 -14.50 -10.20 -9.71
N CYS A 74 -14.03 -9.63 -8.59
CA CYS A 74 -13.13 -8.48 -8.62
C CYS A 74 -11.74 -8.95 -9.04
N LYS A 75 -11.28 -8.45 -10.19
CA LYS A 75 -9.95 -8.75 -10.73
C LYS A 75 -8.99 -7.58 -10.59
N GLU A 76 -9.39 -6.52 -9.90
CA GLU A 76 -8.56 -5.33 -9.69
C GLU A 76 -7.78 -5.45 -8.39
N ALA A 77 -6.49 -5.14 -8.46
CA ALA A 77 -5.60 -5.00 -7.32
C ALA A 77 -4.96 -3.61 -7.36
N LYS A 78 -5.28 -2.79 -6.36
CA LYS A 78 -4.60 -1.50 -6.15
C LYS A 78 -3.27 -1.73 -5.44
N VAL A 79 -2.24 -1.01 -5.87
CA VAL A 79 -0.91 -1.11 -5.25
C VAL A 79 -0.99 -0.74 -3.77
N ARG A 80 -1.61 0.40 -3.44
CA ARG A 80 -1.71 0.89 -2.06
C ARG A 80 -2.44 -0.10 -1.13
N ASP A 81 -3.55 -0.65 -1.59
CA ASP A 81 -4.33 -1.64 -0.83
C ASP A 81 -3.51 -2.91 -0.59
N SER A 82 -2.81 -3.38 -1.63
CA SER A 82 -1.92 -4.55 -1.54
C SER A 82 -0.75 -4.31 -0.57
N LEU A 83 -0.19 -3.10 -0.54
CA LEU A 83 0.85 -2.70 0.42
C LEU A 83 0.34 -2.72 1.86
N TYR A 84 -0.88 -2.23 2.12
CA TYR A 84 -1.47 -2.29 3.46
C TYR A 84 -1.74 -3.72 3.91
N CYS A 85 -2.21 -4.59 3.00
CA CYS A 85 -2.35 -6.01 3.28
C CYS A 85 -1.00 -6.65 3.61
N ALA A 86 0.06 -6.38 2.83
CA ALA A 86 1.40 -6.89 3.11
C ALA A 86 1.94 -6.38 4.46
N ALA A 87 1.77 -5.09 4.75
CA ALA A 87 2.21 -4.48 6.00
C ALA A 87 1.51 -5.08 7.22
N SER A 88 0.21 -5.41 7.11
CA SER A 88 -0.53 -6.06 8.19
C SER A 88 0.02 -7.46 8.53
N ALA A 89 0.35 -8.26 7.52
CA ALA A 89 0.94 -9.58 7.70
C ALA A 89 2.37 -9.46 8.26
N TRP A 90 3.18 -8.57 7.68
CA TRP A 90 4.54 -8.31 8.13
C TRP A 90 4.61 -7.81 9.57
N ALA A 91 3.77 -6.84 9.96
CA ALA A 91 3.73 -6.32 11.32
C ALA A 91 3.39 -7.41 12.34
N LEU A 92 2.45 -8.30 12.02
CA LEU A 92 2.12 -9.43 12.87
C LEU A 92 3.29 -10.44 12.94
N ALA A 93 4.00 -10.67 11.82
CA ALA A 93 5.20 -11.50 11.83
C ALA A 93 6.29 -10.93 12.74
N MET A 94 6.51 -9.61 12.71
CA MET A 94 7.47 -8.95 13.60
C MET A 94 7.11 -9.13 15.08
N ALA A 95 5.82 -9.16 15.40
CA ALA A 95 5.35 -9.45 16.75
C ALA A 95 5.57 -10.93 17.13
N TYR A 96 5.34 -11.87 16.21
CA TYR A 96 5.61 -13.29 16.43
C TYR A 96 7.10 -13.60 16.63
N ARG A 97 8.02 -12.85 16.01
CA ARG A 97 9.46 -12.99 16.28
C ARG A 97 9.86 -12.72 17.75
N ARG A 98 8.97 -12.14 18.56
CA ARG A 98 9.20 -11.88 19.97
C ARG A 98 8.81 -13.05 20.88
N ILE A 99 8.31 -14.16 20.31
CA ILE A 99 8.01 -15.39 21.05
C ILE A 99 8.85 -16.55 20.51
N ASP A 100 9.17 -17.52 21.37
CA ASP A 100 10.09 -18.62 21.03
C ASP A 100 9.45 -19.68 20.12
N ASP A 101 8.20 -20.05 20.39
CA ASP A 101 7.44 -21.04 19.60
C ASP A 101 6.24 -20.36 18.94
N ASP A 102 6.41 -20.00 17.67
CA ASP A 102 5.39 -19.35 16.85
C ASP A 102 4.57 -20.33 16.01
N MET A 103 4.88 -21.63 16.09
CA MET A 103 4.29 -22.70 15.26
C MET A 103 4.46 -22.45 13.74
N GLY A 104 5.52 -21.76 13.32
CA GLY A 104 5.80 -21.44 11.91
C GLY A 104 4.98 -20.28 11.34
N ARG A 105 4.18 -19.58 12.15
CA ARG A 105 3.33 -18.46 11.71
C ARG A 105 4.14 -17.28 11.20
N THR A 106 5.31 -17.00 11.78
CA THR A 106 6.20 -15.93 11.31
C THR A 106 6.59 -16.18 9.87
N HIS A 107 7.04 -17.40 9.55
CA HIS A 107 7.47 -17.76 8.20
C HIS A 107 6.34 -17.59 7.19
N GLU A 108 5.13 -18.05 7.51
CA GLU A 108 3.97 -17.89 6.64
C GLU A 108 3.63 -16.41 6.38
N LEU A 109 3.58 -15.61 7.45
CA LEU A 109 3.24 -14.18 7.37
C LEU A 109 4.29 -13.39 6.60
N GLU A 110 5.57 -13.66 6.83
CA GLU A 110 6.69 -13.04 6.11
C GLU A 110 6.67 -13.38 4.63
N HIS A 111 6.50 -14.66 4.29
CA HIS A 111 6.46 -15.08 2.90
C HIS A 111 5.23 -14.56 2.16
N SER A 112 4.10 -14.38 2.85
CA SER A 112 2.95 -13.66 2.31
C SER A 112 3.29 -12.20 1.96
N ALA A 113 3.94 -11.47 2.87
CA ALA A 113 4.36 -10.09 2.64
C ALA A 113 5.38 -9.99 1.49
N ILE A 114 6.42 -10.85 1.50
CA ILE A 114 7.42 -10.94 0.42
C ILE A 114 6.74 -11.18 -0.92
N LYS A 115 5.80 -12.13 -0.98
CA LYS A 115 5.09 -12.46 -2.22
C LYS A 115 4.32 -11.26 -2.76
N CYS A 116 3.63 -10.51 -1.91
CA CYS A 116 2.92 -9.30 -2.31
C CYS A 116 3.88 -8.22 -2.85
N MET A 117 4.96 -7.94 -2.10
CA MET A 117 5.96 -6.93 -2.51
C MET A 117 6.61 -7.30 -3.85
N ARG A 118 6.93 -8.59 -4.06
CA ARG A 118 7.45 -9.09 -5.34
C ARG A 118 6.41 -9.03 -6.46
N GLY A 119 5.15 -9.26 -6.16
CA GLY A 119 4.04 -9.08 -7.11
C GLY A 119 3.92 -7.64 -7.61
N ILE A 120 4.01 -6.67 -6.69
CA ILE A 120 4.01 -5.24 -7.04
C ILE A 120 5.25 -4.90 -7.88
N LEU A 121 6.44 -5.36 -7.47
CA LEU A 121 7.67 -5.17 -8.23
C LEU A 121 7.57 -5.73 -9.65
N TYR A 122 7.02 -6.93 -9.80
CA TYR A 122 6.75 -7.55 -11.10
C TYR A 122 5.85 -6.67 -11.98
N CYS A 123 4.76 -6.12 -11.43
CA CYS A 123 3.86 -5.23 -12.15
C CYS A 123 4.53 -3.90 -12.55
N TYR A 124 5.37 -3.34 -11.68
CA TYR A 124 6.10 -2.11 -11.97
C TYR A 124 7.21 -2.31 -13.01
N MET A 125 7.99 -3.39 -12.93
CA MET A 125 9.08 -3.65 -13.88
C MET A 125 8.58 -3.82 -15.31
N ARG A 126 7.37 -4.36 -15.49
CA ARG A 126 6.70 -4.44 -16.80
C ARG A 126 6.35 -3.07 -17.40
N GLN A 127 6.47 -2.00 -16.62
CA GLN A 127 6.26 -0.62 -17.04
C GLN A 127 7.56 0.19 -17.11
N ALA A 128 8.72 -0.47 -17.24
CA ALA A 128 10.02 0.20 -17.31
C ALA A 128 10.07 1.32 -18.36
N ASP A 129 9.50 1.13 -19.54
CA ASP A 129 9.44 2.16 -20.58
C ASP A 129 8.65 3.40 -20.13
N LYS A 130 7.57 3.23 -19.34
CA LYS A 130 6.81 4.35 -18.77
C LYS A 130 7.61 5.07 -17.70
N VAL A 131 8.38 4.36 -16.88
CA VAL A 131 9.29 4.97 -15.88
C VAL A 131 10.30 5.89 -16.57
N GLU A 132 10.92 5.44 -17.66
CA GLU A 132 11.85 6.27 -18.45
C GLU A 132 11.18 7.51 -19.03
N GLN A 133 9.98 7.37 -19.58
CA GLN A 133 9.19 8.50 -20.11
C GLN A 133 8.78 9.47 -19.01
N PHE A 134 8.37 8.97 -17.84
CA PHE A 134 7.94 9.79 -16.71
C PHE A 134 9.07 10.65 -16.13
N LYS A 135 10.30 10.13 -16.09
CA LYS A 135 11.48 10.91 -15.67
C LYS A 135 11.72 12.12 -16.58
N GLN A 136 11.38 12.02 -17.86
CA GLN A 136 11.51 13.13 -18.82
C GLN A 136 10.33 14.09 -18.71
N ASP A 137 9.12 13.56 -18.64
CA ASP A 137 7.88 14.32 -18.58
C ASP A 137 6.89 13.66 -17.58
N PRO A 138 6.76 14.19 -16.36
CA PRO A 138 5.95 13.60 -15.30
C PRO A 138 4.46 13.96 -15.47
N SER A 139 3.86 13.52 -16.57
CA SER A 139 2.45 13.75 -16.91
C SER A 139 1.59 12.51 -16.64
N PRO A 140 0.26 12.67 -16.44
CA PRO A 140 -0.64 11.54 -16.19
C PRO A 140 -0.61 10.47 -17.29
N SER A 141 -0.38 10.84 -18.55
CA SER A 141 -0.33 9.88 -19.67
C SER A 141 0.93 9.00 -19.68
N LYS A 142 1.98 9.41 -18.96
CA LYS A 142 3.27 8.70 -18.88
C LYS A 142 3.52 8.10 -17.50
N CYS A 143 2.59 8.23 -16.56
CA CYS A 143 2.77 7.73 -15.21
C CYS A 143 2.71 6.20 -15.12
N LEU A 144 3.25 5.66 -14.04
CA LEU A 144 3.07 4.26 -13.71
C LEU A 144 1.61 4.01 -13.32
N HIS A 145 1.09 2.86 -13.74
CA HIS A 145 -0.22 2.41 -13.31
C HIS A 145 -0.18 1.99 -11.85
N SER A 146 -1.25 2.31 -11.13
CA SER A 146 -1.47 1.99 -9.72
C SER A 146 -2.48 0.86 -9.49
N VAL A 147 -3.05 0.31 -10.57
CA VAL A 147 -4.04 -0.78 -10.54
C VAL A 147 -3.69 -1.84 -11.57
N PHE A 148 -3.70 -3.10 -11.14
CA PHE A 148 -3.36 -4.25 -11.97
C PHE A 148 -4.40 -5.36 -11.84
N ASN A 149 -4.32 -6.32 -12.75
CA ASN A 149 -5.08 -7.54 -12.66
C ASN A 149 -4.51 -8.39 -11.51
N VAL A 150 -5.36 -8.81 -10.58
CA VAL A 150 -4.95 -9.59 -9.40
C VAL A 150 -4.30 -10.93 -9.75
N ASP A 151 -4.69 -11.56 -10.86
CA ASP A 151 -4.21 -12.89 -11.24
C ASP A 151 -3.03 -12.83 -12.21
N THR A 152 -2.99 -11.85 -13.11
CA THR A 152 -1.96 -11.77 -14.17
C THR A 152 -0.93 -10.65 -13.95
N GLY A 153 -1.26 -9.63 -13.16
CA GLY A 153 -0.45 -8.42 -13.02
C GLY A 153 -0.48 -7.51 -14.24
N ASP A 154 -1.42 -7.72 -15.17
CA ASP A 154 -1.60 -6.86 -16.35
C ASP A 154 -2.25 -5.53 -16.00
N GLU A 155 -2.06 -4.53 -16.86
CA GLU A 155 -2.76 -3.25 -16.78
C GLU A 155 -4.26 -3.47 -17.02
N VAL A 156 -5.10 -2.94 -16.13
CA VAL A 156 -6.57 -3.07 -16.23
C VAL A 156 -7.20 -1.84 -16.87
N TYR A 157 -6.67 -0.67 -16.52
CA TYR A 157 -7.18 0.62 -16.97
C TYR A 157 -6.12 1.35 -17.78
N SER A 158 -6.56 2.18 -18.72
CA SER A 158 -5.71 3.15 -19.37
C SER A 158 -5.58 4.41 -18.51
N TYR A 159 -4.62 5.28 -18.84
CA TYR A 159 -4.44 6.55 -18.12
C TYR A 159 -5.67 7.49 -18.21
N SER A 160 -6.51 7.36 -19.24
CA SER A 160 -7.72 8.17 -19.39
C SER A 160 -8.89 7.66 -18.57
N ASP A 161 -8.90 6.36 -18.25
CA ASP A 161 -9.98 5.71 -17.52
C ASP A 161 -9.75 5.73 -16.02
N TYR A 162 -8.49 5.92 -15.59
CA TYR A 162 -8.12 5.87 -14.19
C TYR A 162 -7.01 6.85 -13.82
N HIS A 163 -7.16 7.45 -12.64
CA HIS A 163 -6.23 8.39 -12.02
C HIS A 163 -4.97 7.70 -11.47
N HIS A 164 -4.12 7.20 -12.37
CA HIS A 164 -2.94 6.39 -12.05
C HIS A 164 -1.78 7.15 -11.40
N LEU A 165 -1.65 8.45 -11.69
CA LEU A 165 -0.57 9.27 -11.14
C LEU A 165 -0.76 9.45 -9.62
N GLN A 166 -0.12 8.57 -8.85
CA GLN A 166 -0.22 8.46 -7.39
C GLN A 166 1.20 8.31 -6.83
N ILE A 167 1.84 9.43 -6.51
CA ILE A 167 3.23 9.44 -6.04
C ILE A 167 3.35 8.80 -4.66
N ASP A 168 2.31 8.96 -3.84
CA ASP A 168 2.21 8.33 -2.53
C ASP A 168 2.30 6.80 -2.63
N ALA A 169 1.67 6.15 -3.61
CA ALA A 169 1.68 4.70 -3.74
C ALA A 169 3.09 4.15 -4.06
N VAL A 170 3.80 4.80 -4.99
CA VAL A 170 5.20 4.44 -5.32
C VAL A 170 6.12 4.70 -4.12
N SER A 171 5.92 5.82 -3.43
CA SER A 171 6.69 6.18 -2.25
C SER A 171 6.47 5.19 -1.10
N LEU A 172 5.23 4.75 -0.87
CA LEU A 172 4.90 3.75 0.13
C LEU A 172 5.56 2.41 -0.17
N PHE A 173 5.57 2.00 -1.44
CA PHE A 173 6.25 0.78 -1.88
C PHE A 173 7.74 0.84 -1.55
N LEU A 174 8.42 1.95 -1.87
CA LEU A 174 9.84 2.13 -1.56
C LEU A 174 10.12 2.14 -0.05
N LEU A 175 9.30 2.82 0.73
CA LEU A 175 9.43 2.85 2.19
C LEU A 175 9.28 1.43 2.78
N TYR A 176 8.22 0.71 2.44
CA TYR A 176 8.01 -0.65 2.93
C TYR A 176 9.05 -1.64 2.41
N LEU A 177 9.55 -1.46 1.19
CA LEU A 177 10.64 -2.26 0.65
C LEU A 177 11.87 -2.17 1.57
N VAL A 178 12.28 -0.95 1.92
CA VAL A 178 13.42 -0.73 2.82
C VAL A 178 13.16 -1.32 4.20
N GLU A 179 12.03 -0.98 4.84
CA GLU A 179 11.70 -1.43 6.19
C GLU A 179 11.61 -2.96 6.30
N MET A 180 11.03 -3.62 5.28
CA MET A 180 10.95 -5.08 5.23
C MET A 180 12.33 -5.71 5.03
N ILE A 181 13.20 -5.17 4.16
CA ILE A 181 14.57 -5.67 3.99
C ILE A 181 15.41 -5.42 5.25
N CYS A 182 15.26 -4.26 5.91
CA CYS A 182 15.87 -3.95 7.21
C CYS A 182 15.48 -4.99 8.26
N SER A 183 14.24 -5.47 8.23
CA SER A 183 13.78 -6.56 9.09
C SER A 183 14.33 -7.94 8.72
N GLY A 184 15.15 -8.06 7.67
CA GLY A 184 15.76 -9.32 7.24
C GLY A 184 14.98 -10.09 6.18
N LEU A 185 13.94 -9.50 5.59
CA LEU A 185 13.22 -10.12 4.47
C LEU A 185 14.01 -9.95 3.17
N GLN A 186 14.08 -11.01 2.37
CA GLN A 186 14.69 -10.97 1.04
C GLN A 186 13.61 -10.71 -0.01
N ILE A 187 13.57 -9.49 -0.55
CA ILE A 187 12.57 -9.09 -1.56
C ILE A 187 13.21 -8.89 -2.94
N ILE A 188 14.42 -8.32 -3.00
CA ILE A 188 15.17 -8.05 -4.25
C ILE A 188 16.19 -9.16 -4.49
N TYR A 189 16.20 -9.72 -5.70
CA TYR A 189 16.95 -10.94 -6.05
C TYR A 189 18.05 -10.74 -7.09
N ASN A 190 17.97 -9.71 -7.93
CA ASN A 190 18.96 -9.50 -8.98
C ASN A 190 19.26 -8.00 -9.21
N THR A 191 20.31 -7.73 -10.00
CA THR A 191 20.80 -6.37 -10.28
C THR A 191 19.86 -5.55 -11.16
N ASP A 192 19.03 -6.20 -11.97
CA ASP A 192 18.04 -5.51 -12.81
C ASP A 192 16.91 -4.94 -11.94
N GLU A 193 16.47 -5.70 -10.94
CA GLU A 193 15.53 -5.25 -9.90
C GLU A 193 16.13 -4.05 -9.12
N VAL A 194 17.40 -4.10 -8.72
CA VAL A 194 18.10 -2.97 -8.09
C VAL A 194 18.08 -1.72 -8.98
N SER A 195 18.47 -1.88 -10.25
CA SER A 195 18.52 -0.78 -11.21
C SER A 195 17.13 -0.18 -11.46
N PHE A 196 16.09 -1.03 -11.46
CA PHE A 196 14.71 -0.58 -11.57
C PHE A 196 14.28 0.24 -10.35
N ILE A 197 14.60 -0.20 -9.13
CA ILE A 197 14.32 0.55 -7.91
C ILE A 197 15.01 1.92 -7.92
N GLN A 198 16.27 2.00 -8.37
CA GLN A 198 16.97 3.28 -8.53
C GLN A 198 16.22 4.21 -9.50
N ASN A 199 15.65 3.68 -10.58
CA ASN A 199 14.83 4.47 -11.50
C ASN A 199 13.52 4.96 -10.89
N LEU A 200 12.87 4.17 -10.03
CA LEU A 200 11.70 4.62 -9.26
C LEU A 200 12.06 5.76 -8.31
N VAL A 201 13.23 5.71 -7.67
CA VAL A 201 13.71 6.79 -6.80
C VAL A 201 13.82 8.10 -7.57
N PHE A 202 14.37 8.11 -8.78
CA PHE A 202 14.45 9.31 -9.62
C PHE A 202 13.07 9.90 -9.96
N CYS A 203 12.03 9.08 -10.06
CA CYS A 203 10.66 9.57 -10.22
C CYS A 203 10.15 10.26 -8.95
N VAL A 204 10.36 9.65 -7.79
CA VAL A 204 9.87 10.12 -6.48
C VAL A 204 10.63 11.36 -5.99
N GLU A 205 11.91 11.50 -6.33
CA GLU A 205 12.72 12.71 -6.02
C GLU A 205 12.05 14.02 -6.46
N ARG A 206 11.24 13.98 -7.52
CA ARG A 206 10.55 15.15 -8.07
C ARG A 206 9.18 15.43 -7.45
N ALA A 207 8.74 14.67 -6.45
CA ALA A 207 7.41 14.78 -5.85
C ALA A 207 7.03 16.22 -5.43
N TYR A 208 7.99 17.01 -4.92
CA TYR A 208 7.82 18.41 -4.53
C TYR A 208 7.26 19.34 -5.62
N ARG A 209 7.29 18.92 -6.89
CA ARG A 209 6.81 19.69 -8.04
C ARG A 209 5.95 18.89 -9.01
N VAL A 210 5.54 17.66 -8.65
CA VAL A 210 4.71 16.80 -9.49
C VAL A 210 3.33 16.70 -8.84
N PRO A 211 2.34 17.47 -9.32
CA PRO A 211 0.96 17.33 -8.88
C PRO A 211 0.43 15.95 -9.27
N ASP A 212 -0.26 15.28 -8.35
CA ASP A 212 -0.78 13.93 -8.53
C ASP A 212 -2.28 13.86 -8.16
N TYR A 213 -2.86 12.66 -8.20
CA TYR A 213 -4.25 12.45 -7.79
C TYR A 213 -4.42 12.17 -6.29
N GLY A 214 -3.30 12.04 -5.57
CA GLY A 214 -3.22 11.81 -4.13
C GLY A 214 -3.81 10.47 -3.68
N MET A 215 -3.79 10.27 -2.36
CA MET A 215 -4.30 9.04 -1.72
C MET A 215 -5.76 8.74 -2.03
N TRP A 216 -6.56 9.77 -2.31
CA TRP A 216 -8.00 9.63 -2.55
C TRP A 216 -8.36 9.49 -4.02
N GLU A 217 -7.37 9.51 -4.94
CA GLU A 217 -7.57 9.30 -6.38
C GLU A 217 -8.46 10.36 -7.03
N ARG A 218 -8.46 11.57 -6.46
CA ARG A 218 -9.33 12.70 -6.86
C ARG A 218 -8.56 13.85 -7.49
N GLY A 219 -7.29 14.01 -7.15
CA GLY A 219 -6.56 15.23 -7.44
C GLY A 219 -7.12 16.37 -6.60
N SER A 220 -7.73 17.37 -7.23
CA SER A 220 -8.39 18.43 -6.49
C SER A 220 -9.58 17.93 -5.63
N LYS A 221 -9.90 18.69 -4.58
CA LYS A 221 -11.10 18.47 -3.74
C LYS A 221 -12.38 18.35 -4.57
N TYR A 222 -12.46 19.10 -5.66
CA TYR A 222 -13.61 19.15 -6.57
C TYR A 222 -13.71 17.92 -7.49
N ASN A 223 -12.67 17.08 -7.58
CA ASN A 223 -12.63 15.87 -8.41
C ASN A 223 -13.02 16.14 -9.87
N ASN A 224 -12.41 17.16 -10.45
CA ASN A 224 -12.63 17.61 -11.82
C ASN A 224 -11.54 17.10 -12.79
N GLY A 225 -10.75 16.11 -12.38
CA GLY A 225 -9.65 15.54 -13.16
C GLY A 225 -8.33 16.32 -13.09
N SER A 226 -8.29 17.48 -12.41
CA SER A 226 -7.03 18.21 -12.19
C SER A 226 -6.23 17.63 -11.03
N THR A 227 -4.91 17.56 -11.21
CA THR A 227 -3.95 17.11 -10.19
C THR A 227 -3.50 18.26 -9.30
N GLU A 228 -3.14 17.95 -8.06
CA GLU A 228 -2.64 18.94 -7.08
C GLU A 228 -1.41 18.39 -6.35
N LEU A 229 -0.63 19.29 -5.75
CA LEU A 229 0.41 18.87 -4.81
C LEU A 229 -0.25 18.50 -3.48
N HIS A 230 -0.10 17.23 -3.11
CA HIS A 230 -0.62 16.65 -1.88
C HIS A 230 0.48 16.55 -0.82
N SER A 231 0.23 17.05 0.39
CA SER A 231 1.18 16.96 1.50
C SER A 231 1.38 15.52 1.94
N SER A 232 0.37 14.66 1.81
CA SER A 232 0.52 13.21 2.00
C SER A 232 1.50 12.60 0.99
N SER A 233 1.35 12.89 -0.31
CA SER A 233 2.27 12.38 -1.34
C SER A 233 3.70 12.88 -1.16
N VAL A 234 3.89 14.19 -0.94
CA VAL A 234 5.23 14.78 -0.72
C VAL A 234 5.85 14.28 0.59
N GLY A 235 5.05 14.13 1.65
CA GLY A 235 5.49 13.62 2.94
C GLY A 235 5.96 12.18 2.87
N LEU A 236 5.22 11.33 2.15
CA LEU A 236 5.58 9.93 1.96
C LEU A 236 6.79 9.78 1.03
N ALA A 237 6.89 10.59 -0.02
CA ALA A 237 8.08 10.68 -0.85
C ALA A 237 9.31 11.05 -0.02
N LYS A 238 9.22 12.07 0.84
CA LYS A 238 10.30 12.45 1.75
C LYS A 238 10.72 11.28 2.65
N ALA A 239 9.76 10.59 3.28
CA ALA A 239 10.06 9.45 4.15
C ALA A 239 10.74 8.30 3.40
N ALA A 240 10.27 7.98 2.20
CA ALA A 240 10.87 6.96 1.36
C ALA A 240 12.31 7.31 0.94
N LEU A 241 12.54 8.58 0.55
CA LEU A 241 13.86 9.09 0.18
C LEU A 241 14.83 9.07 1.37
N GLU A 242 14.37 9.37 2.59
CA GLU A 242 15.17 9.26 3.80
C GLU A 242 15.54 7.81 4.13
N ALA A 243 14.59 6.88 3.99
CA ALA A 243 14.81 5.47 4.28
C ALA A 243 15.77 4.81 3.28
N ILE A 244 15.62 5.09 1.98
CA ILE A 244 16.34 4.38 0.93
C ILE A 244 17.74 4.93 0.62
N ASN A 245 18.03 6.16 1.02
CA ASN A 245 19.31 6.79 0.71
C ASN A 245 20.48 6.07 1.41
N GLY A 246 21.42 5.54 0.63
CA GLY A 246 22.53 4.73 1.13
C GLY A 246 22.12 3.32 1.56
N PHE A 247 20.88 2.90 1.29
CA PHE A 247 20.39 1.58 1.67
C PHE A 247 20.80 0.50 0.67
N ASN A 248 21.19 -0.67 1.19
CA ASN A 248 21.55 -1.82 0.37
C ASN A 248 20.35 -2.76 0.17
N LEU A 249 19.87 -2.89 -1.07
CA LEU A 249 18.66 -3.67 -1.38
C LEU A 249 18.82 -5.19 -1.22
N PHE A 250 20.03 -5.72 -1.13
CA PHE A 250 20.28 -7.11 -0.75
C PHE A 250 20.47 -7.29 0.76
N GLY A 251 20.18 -6.25 1.56
CA GLY A 251 20.38 -6.24 3.00
C GLY A 251 21.84 -6.49 3.37
N ASN A 252 22.06 -7.30 4.42
CA ASN A 252 23.40 -7.61 4.94
C ASN A 252 24.28 -8.41 3.97
N GLN A 253 23.71 -8.96 2.90
CA GLN A 253 24.43 -9.76 1.91
C GLN A 253 24.87 -8.94 0.69
N GLY A 254 24.51 -7.66 0.63
CA GLY A 254 24.77 -6.81 -0.53
C GLY A 254 26.18 -6.26 -0.63
N CYS A 255 26.49 -5.74 -1.82
CA CYS A 255 27.75 -5.07 -2.13
C CYS A 255 27.51 -3.62 -2.56
N SER A 256 28.55 -2.87 -2.90
CA SER A 256 28.43 -1.43 -3.22
C SER A 256 27.51 -1.12 -4.41
N TRP A 257 27.36 -2.05 -5.36
CA TRP A 257 26.50 -1.86 -6.55
C TRP A 257 25.01 -2.10 -6.28
N SER A 258 24.63 -2.59 -5.10
CA SER A 258 23.23 -2.76 -4.68
C SER A 258 22.76 -1.66 -3.72
N VAL A 259 23.57 -0.61 -3.57
CA VAL A 259 23.25 0.57 -2.76
C VAL A 259 22.50 1.59 -3.62
N ILE A 260 21.39 2.10 -3.09
CA ILE A 260 20.57 3.12 -3.73
C ILE A 260 20.99 4.50 -3.21
N PHE A 261 21.05 5.48 -4.10
CA PHE A 261 21.40 6.85 -3.76
C PHE A 261 20.29 7.81 -4.15
N VAL A 262 20.13 8.85 -3.33
CA VAL A 262 19.15 9.92 -3.53
C VAL A 262 19.88 11.25 -3.71
N ASP A 263 19.39 12.10 -4.61
CA ASP A 263 19.80 13.49 -4.73
C ASP A 263 19.43 14.28 -3.46
N LEU A 264 20.45 14.72 -2.71
CA LEU A 264 20.29 15.48 -1.47
C LEU A 264 19.52 16.80 -1.71
N ASP A 265 19.67 17.43 -2.88
CA ASP A 265 18.93 18.65 -3.21
C ASP A 265 17.45 18.33 -3.47
N ALA A 266 17.15 17.18 -4.06
CA ALA A 266 15.76 16.72 -4.22
C ALA A 266 15.11 16.43 -2.86
N HIS A 267 15.82 15.76 -1.96
CA HIS A 267 15.36 15.54 -0.57
C HIS A 267 15.04 16.86 0.14
N ASN A 268 15.96 17.83 0.08
CA ASN A 268 15.77 19.15 0.70
C ASN A 268 14.57 19.91 0.11
N ARG A 269 14.38 19.86 -1.21
CA ARG A 269 13.21 20.47 -1.89
C ARG A 269 11.90 19.84 -1.44
N ASN A 270 11.82 18.51 -1.32
CA ASN A 270 10.65 17.82 -0.76
C ASN A 270 10.36 18.25 0.68
N ARG A 271 11.39 18.36 1.52
CA ARG A 271 11.24 18.85 2.90
C ARG A 271 10.68 20.27 2.95
N GLN A 272 11.24 21.19 2.17
CA GLN A 272 10.79 22.58 2.13
C GLN A 272 9.34 22.70 1.63
N THR A 273 9.01 22.03 0.53
CA THR A 273 7.65 22.01 -0.01
C THR A 273 6.67 21.44 1.02
N LEU A 274 6.99 20.32 1.67
CA LEU A 274 6.13 19.74 2.70
C LEU A 274 5.86 20.73 3.84
N CYS A 275 6.90 21.40 4.36
CA CYS A 275 6.73 22.42 5.40
C CYS A 275 5.84 23.58 4.95
N SER A 276 5.85 23.94 3.65
CA SER A 276 5.00 24.99 3.09
C SER A 276 3.54 24.57 2.86
N LEU A 277 3.31 23.28 2.59
CA LEU A 277 1.95 22.74 2.37
C LEU A 277 1.21 22.52 3.69
N LEU A 278 1.92 22.05 4.71
CA LEU A 278 1.34 21.80 6.02
C LEU A 278 0.79 23.09 6.66
N PRO A 279 -0.36 23.02 7.36
CA PRO A 279 -1.08 21.80 7.76
C PRO A 279 -2.13 21.31 6.73
N ARG A 280 -2.18 21.86 5.52
CA ARG A 280 -3.19 21.50 4.52
C ARG A 280 -2.80 20.24 3.75
N GLU A 281 -3.80 19.52 3.25
CA GLU A 281 -3.57 18.39 2.33
C GLU A 281 -3.14 18.89 0.96
N SER A 282 -3.79 19.92 0.43
CA SER A 282 -3.45 20.53 -0.87
C SER A 282 -3.94 21.98 -0.93
N ARG A 283 -3.85 22.61 -2.12
CA ARG A 283 -4.33 23.99 -2.32
C ARG A 283 -5.84 24.13 -2.21
N SER A 284 -6.60 23.14 -2.67
CA SER A 284 -8.07 23.17 -2.65
C SER A 284 -8.68 22.66 -1.35
N HIS A 285 -7.87 22.04 -0.48
CA HIS A 285 -8.32 21.42 0.77
C HIS A 285 -8.50 22.38 1.94
#